data_AF-A0A163SXB8-F1
#
_entry.id   AF-A0A163SXB8-F1
#
_cell.length_a   1.000
_cell.length_b   1.000
_cell.length_c   1.000
_cell.angle_alpha   90.00
_cell.angle_beta   90.00
_cell.angle_gamma   90.00
#
_symmetry.space_group_name_H-M   'P 1'
#
loop_
_entity.id
_entity.type
_entity.pdbx_description
1 polymer ?
#
loop_
_entity_poly.entity_id
_entity_poly.type
_entity_poly.pdbx_seq_one_letter_code
_entity_poly.pdbx_strand_id
1 'polypeptide(L)'
;MVEGQRLLQATSDALLGWNTVHGADDRPHDYYFRQLWDWKVSADLETMLPVAMAAYAQMCAWVLARGHARSGDALAISAYLGKGDVADHSFTEFARRYADQNALDHQALLDAIAAGDVEAVLGV
;
A
#
# COMPACT_ATOMS: atom_id res chain seq x y z
N MET A 1 -9.77 2.02 13.83
CA MET A 1 -8.35 2.16 13.43
C MET A 1 -7.41 1.13 14.07
N VAL A 2 -7.76 0.43 15.17
CA VAL A 2 -6.94 -0.71 15.68
C VAL A 2 -7.40 -2.07 15.16
N GLU A 3 -8.72 -2.26 15.00
CA GLU A 3 -9.29 -3.56 14.61
C GLU A 3 -8.83 -4.01 13.22
N GLY A 4 -8.86 -3.12 12.22
CA GLY A 4 -8.36 -3.42 10.88
C GLY A 4 -6.88 -3.82 10.86
N GLN A 5 -6.08 -3.26 11.77
CA GLN A 5 -4.67 -3.59 11.87
C GLN A 5 -4.41 -4.90 12.60
N ARG A 6 -5.18 -5.21 13.65
CA ARG A 6 -5.18 -6.55 14.27
C ARG A 6 -5.61 -7.64 13.29
N LEU A 7 -6.58 -7.33 12.42
CA LEU A 7 -7.04 -8.25 11.39
C LEU A 7 -5.97 -8.53 10.34
N LEU A 8 -5.15 -7.54 9.98
CA LEU A 8 -4.12 -7.69 8.94
C LEU A 8 -2.79 -8.24 9.49
N GLN A 9 -2.39 -7.89 10.71
CA GLN A 9 -1.10 -8.33 11.26
C GLN A 9 -1.09 -9.84 11.53
N ALA A 10 -0.07 -10.52 11.00
CA ALA A 10 0.18 -11.94 11.25
C ALA A 10 1.06 -12.17 12.49
N THR A 11 1.83 -11.17 12.89
CA THR A 11 2.68 -11.15 14.10
C THR A 11 2.20 -10.07 15.06
N SER A 12 2.11 -10.42 16.33
CA SER A 12 1.84 -9.47 17.42
C SER A 12 2.97 -8.45 17.52
N ASP A 13 2.64 -7.18 17.37
CA ASP A 13 3.51 -6.07 17.75
C ASP A 13 3.23 -5.75 19.22
N ALA A 14 4.24 -5.96 20.08
CA ALA A 14 4.11 -5.75 21.52
C ALA A 14 3.79 -4.29 21.90
N LEU A 15 4.02 -3.34 20.97
CA LEU A 15 3.70 -1.92 21.12
C LEU A 15 2.50 -1.50 20.25
N LEU A 16 1.71 -2.44 19.73
CA LEU A 16 0.43 -2.13 19.10
C LEU A 16 -0.65 -1.94 20.17
N GLY A 17 -1.13 -0.70 20.31
CA GLY A 17 -2.21 -0.40 21.24
C GLY A 17 -2.86 0.95 21.01
N TRP A 18 -3.86 1.25 21.81
CA TRP A 18 -4.46 2.57 21.94
C TRP A 18 -4.65 2.87 23.42
N ASN A 19 -4.61 4.15 23.79
CA ASN A 19 -4.89 4.59 25.14
C ASN A 19 -5.61 5.95 25.11
N THR A 20 -6.55 6.14 26.03
CA THR A 20 -7.25 7.42 26.20
C THR A 20 -6.51 8.21 27.28
N VAL A 21 -5.98 9.38 26.91
CA VAL A 21 -5.24 10.25 27.81
C VAL A 21 -5.99 11.57 27.95
N HIS A 22 -6.14 12.06 29.18
CA HIS A 22 -6.70 13.39 29.43
C HIS A 22 -5.66 14.46 29.09
N GLY A 23 -6.03 15.35 28.15
CA GLY A 23 -5.16 16.43 27.70
C GLY A 23 -5.05 17.57 28.72
N ALA A 24 -4.23 18.58 28.42
CA ALA A 24 -4.13 19.79 29.25
C ALA A 24 -5.47 20.57 29.35
N ASP A 25 -6.42 20.25 28.48
CA ASP A 25 -7.80 20.74 28.48
C ASP A 25 -8.78 19.85 29.27
N ASP A 26 -8.27 18.85 29.99
CA ASP A 26 -9.01 17.82 30.75
C ASP A 26 -9.96 16.95 29.91
N ARG A 27 -9.90 17.07 28.58
CA ARG A 27 -10.70 16.27 27.66
C ARG A 27 -10.01 14.95 27.36
N PRO A 28 -10.77 13.85 27.20
CA PRO A 28 -10.21 12.58 26.76
C PRO A 28 -9.78 12.68 25.29
N HIS A 29 -8.54 12.29 25.01
CA HIS A 29 -8.00 12.14 23.67
C HIS A 29 -7.55 10.70 23.46
N ASP A 30 -8.00 10.09 22.37
CA ASP A 30 -7.58 8.73 22.00
C ASP A 30 -6.27 8.79 21.21
N TYR A 31 -5.24 8.19 21.78
CA TYR A 31 -3.93 8.05 21.14
C TYR A 31 -3.72 6.63 20.65
N TYR A 32 -3.21 6.53 19.43
CA TYR A 32 -2.81 5.28 18.80
C TYR A 32 -1.28 5.17 18.82
N PHE A 33 -0.76 4.03 19.27
CA PHE A 33 0.68 3.77 19.35
C PHE A 33 1.04 2.49 18.60
N ARG A 34 2.17 2.53 17.89
CA ARG A 34 2.73 1.41 17.13
C ARG A 34 4.24 1.56 17.03
N GLN A 35 4.98 0.46 17.12
CA GLN A 35 6.37 0.45 16.68
C GLN A 35 6.42 0.21 15.17
N LEU A 36 6.90 1.18 14.38
CA LEU A 36 7.22 0.90 12.99
C LEU A 36 8.45 -0.01 12.96
N TRP A 37 8.26 -1.24 12.48
CA TRP A 37 9.36 -2.04 11.96
C TRP A 37 9.78 -1.43 10.63
N ASP A 38 10.59 -0.38 10.71
CA ASP A 38 11.04 0.38 9.55
C ASP A 38 12.22 -0.33 8.85
N TRP A 39 12.12 -1.65 8.70
CA TRP A 39 13.02 -2.39 7.82
C TRP A 39 12.60 -2.09 6.37
N LYS A 40 12.96 -0.90 5.90
CA LYS A 40 12.77 -0.47 4.52
C LYS A 40 13.80 -1.17 3.65
N VAL A 41 13.64 -2.48 3.46
CA VAL A 41 14.18 -3.13 2.28
C VAL A 41 13.33 -2.63 1.11
N SER A 42 13.80 -1.59 0.45
CA SER A 42 13.25 -1.17 -0.83
C SER A 42 13.80 -2.10 -1.91
N ALA A 43 12.92 -2.63 -2.75
CA ALA A 43 13.35 -3.32 -3.94
C ALA A 43 13.85 -2.27 -4.94
N ASP A 44 15.11 -2.36 -5.38
CA ASP A 44 15.58 -1.62 -6.54
C ASP A 44 14.96 -2.25 -7.78
N LEU A 45 13.90 -1.62 -8.29
CA LEU A 45 13.17 -2.09 -9.46
C LEU A 45 13.88 -1.77 -10.77
N GLU A 46 14.75 -0.75 -10.79
CA GLU A 46 15.42 -0.29 -12.02
C GLU A 46 16.48 -1.29 -12.48
N THR A 47 17.15 -1.95 -11.53
CA THR A 47 18.21 -2.93 -11.81
C THR A 47 17.72 -4.38 -11.74
N MET A 48 16.44 -4.59 -11.44
CA MET A 48 15.89 -5.93 -11.22
C MET A 48 15.79 -6.73 -12.53
N LEU A 49 16.33 -7.94 -12.52
CA LEU A 49 16.16 -8.88 -13.64
C LEU A 49 14.67 -9.20 -13.85
N PRO A 50 14.19 -9.39 -15.09
CA PRO A 50 12.78 -9.67 -15.37
C PRO A 50 12.21 -10.87 -14.59
N VAL A 51 12.99 -11.92 -14.41
CA VAL A 51 12.60 -13.10 -13.61
C VAL A 51 12.41 -12.77 -12.13
N ALA A 52 13.27 -11.92 -11.57
CA ALA A 52 13.15 -11.46 -10.20
C ALA A 52 11.94 -10.52 -10.04
N MET A 53 11.68 -9.66 -11.03
CA MET A 53 10.52 -8.78 -11.06
C MET A 53 9.20 -9.58 -11.09
N ALA A 54 9.14 -10.64 -11.89
CA ALA A 54 7.98 -11.53 -11.93
C ALA A 54 7.74 -12.25 -10.58
N ALA A 55 8.81 -12.70 -9.92
CA ALA A 55 8.71 -13.31 -8.59
C ALA A 55 8.27 -12.28 -7.53
N TYR A 56 8.83 -11.07 -7.58
CA TYR A 56 8.47 -9.97 -6.70
C TYR A 56 7.00 -9.57 -6.84
N ALA A 57 6.53 -9.38 -8.07
CA ALA A 57 5.12 -9.07 -8.37
C ALA A 57 4.16 -10.15 -7.83
N GLN A 58 4.51 -11.43 -7.98
CA GLN A 58 3.72 -12.54 -7.41
C GLN A 58 3.65 -12.50 -5.88
N MET A 59 4.77 -12.21 -5.20
CA MET A 59 4.78 -12.07 -3.75
C MET A 59 3.89 -10.89 -3.30
N CYS A 60 4.00 -9.73 -3.96
CA CYS A 60 3.15 -8.57 -3.69
C CYS A 60 1.67 -8.89 -3.89
N ALA A 61 1.32 -9.54 -5.01
CA ALA A 61 -0.05 -9.95 -5.32
C ALA A 61 -0.60 -10.90 -4.23
N TRP A 62 0.21 -11.86 -3.78
CA TRP A 62 -0.20 -12.79 -2.72
C TRP A 62 -0.45 -12.10 -1.39
N VAL A 63 0.44 -11.19 -0.98
CA VAL A 63 0.28 -10.40 0.25
C VAL A 63 -0.98 -9.53 0.18
N LEU A 64 -1.23 -8.88 -0.96
CA LEU A 64 -2.41 -8.06 -1.18
C LEU A 64 -3.70 -8.88 -1.12
N ALA A 65 -3.75 -10.00 -1.86
CA ALA A 65 -4.90 -10.91 -1.85
C ALA A 65 -5.20 -11.45 -0.45
N ARG A 66 -4.16 -11.82 0.30
CA ARG A 66 -4.29 -12.24 1.70
C ARG A 66 -4.82 -11.13 2.60
N GLY A 67 -4.37 -9.90 2.39
CA GLY A 67 -4.86 -8.72 3.11
C GLY A 67 -6.37 -8.54 2.92
N HIS A 68 -6.81 -8.50 1.65
CA HIS A 68 -8.23 -8.38 1.31
C HIS A 68 -9.08 -9.53 1.85
N ALA A 69 -8.59 -10.77 1.78
CA ALA A 69 -9.29 -11.93 2.31
C ALA A 69 -9.42 -11.90 3.85
N ARG A 70 -8.46 -11.29 4.56
CA ARG A 70 -8.51 -11.17 6.04
C ARG A 70 -9.37 -10.00 6.51
N SER A 71 -9.39 -8.90 5.77
CA SER A 71 -10.15 -7.70 6.15
C SER A 71 -11.56 -7.64 5.56
N GLY A 72 -11.87 -8.47 4.56
CA GLY A 72 -13.16 -8.54 3.88
C GLY A 72 -13.78 -9.95 3.90
N ASP A 73 -14.87 -10.13 3.17
CA ASP A 73 -15.51 -11.45 3.00
C ASP A 73 -14.81 -12.23 1.87
N ALA A 74 -13.95 -13.16 2.25
CA ALA A 74 -13.20 -13.98 1.31
C ALA A 74 -14.10 -14.80 0.36
N LEU A 75 -15.27 -15.25 0.82
CA LEU A 75 -16.20 -16.01 -0.02
C LEU A 75 -16.88 -15.11 -1.04
N ALA A 76 -17.33 -13.92 -0.61
CA ALA A 76 -17.91 -12.94 -1.51
C ALA A 76 -16.90 -12.45 -2.57
N ILE A 77 -15.66 -12.17 -2.16
CA ILE A 77 -14.57 -11.78 -3.07
C ILE A 77 -14.29 -12.90 -4.08
N SER A 78 -14.14 -14.15 -3.62
CA SER A 78 -13.90 -15.29 -4.50
C SER A 78 -15.05 -15.52 -5.47
N ALA A 79 -16.31 -15.40 -5.01
CA ALA A 79 -17.48 -15.52 -5.86
C ALA A 79 -17.56 -14.42 -6.93
N TYR A 80 -17.19 -13.19 -6.57
CA TYR A 80 -17.15 -12.05 -7.49
C TYR A 80 -16.09 -12.23 -8.59
N LEU A 81 -14.88 -12.66 -8.21
CA LEU A 81 -13.79 -12.92 -9.16
C LEU A 81 -14.09 -14.12 -10.06
N GLY A 82 -14.79 -15.13 -9.53
CA GLY A 82 -15.15 -16.34 -10.26
C GLY A 82 -13.94 -17.22 -10.56
N LYS A 83 -14.05 -18.05 -11.60
CA LYS A 83 -12.99 -18.99 -12.04
C LYS A 83 -12.49 -18.72 -13.47
N GLY A 84 -13.01 -17.67 -14.11
CA GLY A 84 -12.59 -17.26 -15.44
C GLY A 84 -11.40 -16.32 -15.40
N ASP A 85 -10.95 -15.88 -16.56
CA ASP A 85 -9.81 -14.98 -16.76
C ASP A 85 -10.21 -13.50 -16.81
N VAL A 86 -11.50 -13.18 -16.67
CA VAL A 86 -12.02 -11.80 -16.76
C VAL A 86 -11.34 -10.86 -15.75
N ALA A 87 -11.13 -11.32 -14.52
CA ALA A 87 -10.43 -10.54 -13.51
C ALA A 87 -8.96 -10.32 -13.88
N ASP A 88 -8.28 -11.36 -14.38
CA ASP A 88 -6.89 -11.29 -14.80
C ASP A 88 -6.68 -10.27 -15.93
N HIS A 89 -7.55 -10.30 -16.95
CA HIS A 89 -7.54 -9.32 -18.04
C HIS A 89 -7.81 -7.90 -17.54
N SER A 90 -8.81 -7.73 -16.67
CA SER A 90 -9.19 -6.43 -16.12
C SER A 90 -8.06 -5.81 -15.28
N PHE A 91 -7.42 -6.61 -14.42
CA PHE A 91 -6.28 -6.15 -13.62
C PHE A 91 -5.06 -5.84 -14.48
N THR A 92 -4.79 -6.65 -15.51
CA THR A 92 -3.69 -6.39 -16.46
C THR A 92 -3.92 -5.10 -17.22
N GLU A 93 -5.13 -4.88 -17.73
CA GLU A 93 -5.49 -3.64 -18.43
C GLU A 93 -5.39 -2.43 -17.50
N PHE A 94 -5.94 -2.54 -16.28
CA PHE A 94 -5.83 -1.50 -15.27
C PHE A 94 -4.37 -1.16 -14.98
N ALA A 95 -3.52 -2.16 -14.72
CA ALA A 95 -2.11 -1.97 -14.41
C ALA A 95 -1.37 -1.25 -15.54
N ARG A 96 -1.63 -1.62 -16.81
CA ARG A 96 -1.03 -0.95 -17.97
C ARG A 96 -1.45 0.51 -18.06
N ARG A 97 -2.76 0.79 -17.98
CA ARG A 97 -3.28 2.16 -18.03
C ARG A 97 -2.79 3.02 -16.86
N TYR A 98 -2.68 2.41 -15.67
CA TYR A 98 -2.19 3.09 -14.48
C TYR A 98 -0.70 3.41 -14.58
N ALA A 99 0.11 2.53 -15.19
CA ALA A 99 1.51 2.82 -15.48
C ALA A 99 1.66 4.01 -16.44
N ASP A 100 0.85 4.05 -17.50
CA ASP A 100 0.81 5.18 -18.45
C ASP A 100 0.42 6.48 -17.72
N GLN A 101 -0.62 6.43 -16.87
CA GLN A 101 -1.06 7.59 -16.08
C GLN A 101 0.03 8.07 -15.12
N ASN A 102 0.71 7.15 -14.42
CA ASN A 102 1.77 7.51 -13.48
C ASN A 102 2.96 8.20 -14.18
N ALA A 103 3.28 7.78 -15.41
CA ALA A 103 4.30 8.46 -16.21
C ALA A 103 3.87 9.90 -16.59
N LEU A 104 2.61 10.09 -16.94
CA LEU A 104 2.05 11.42 -17.23
C LEU A 104 2.03 12.30 -15.97
N ASP A 105 1.64 11.76 -14.83
CA ASP A 105 1.60 12.47 -13.55
C ASP A 105 3.01 12.87 -13.10
N HIS A 106 3.99 11.99 -13.30
CA HIS A 106 5.39 12.31 -13.04
C HIS A 106 5.89 13.45 -13.93
N GLN A 107 5.58 13.43 -15.23
CA GLN A 107 5.95 14.51 -16.14
C GLN A 107 5.27 15.83 -15.74
N ALA A 108 3.98 15.80 -15.41
CA ALA A 108 3.25 16.99 -14.96
C ALA A 108 3.86 17.59 -13.68
N LEU A 109 4.33 16.75 -12.75
CA LEU A 109 5.07 17.20 -11.58
C LEU A 109 6.37 17.90 -11.96
N LEU A 110 7.16 17.34 -12.88
CA LEU A 110 8.41 17.96 -13.35
C LEU A 110 8.15 19.30 -14.04
N ASP A 111 7.10 19.40 -14.84
CA ASP A 111 6.71 20.62 -15.54
C ASP A 111 6.29 21.71 -14.54
N ALA A 112 5.52 21.36 -13.50
CA ALA A 112 5.12 22.28 -12.44
C ALA A 112 6.33 22.79 -11.61
N ILE A 113 7.31 21.92 -11.37
CA ILE A 113 8.58 22.32 -10.73
C ILE A 113 9.35 23.29 -11.64
N ALA A 114 9.45 23.01 -12.94
CA ALA A 114 10.14 23.86 -13.91
C ALA A 114 9.45 25.24 -14.08
N ALA A 115 8.13 25.29 -13.98
CA ALA A 115 7.34 26.52 -14.00
C ALA A 115 7.46 27.33 -12.69
N GLY A 116 7.95 26.73 -11.60
CA GLY A 116 8.02 27.35 -10.28
C GLY A 116 6.71 27.31 -9.49
N ASP A 117 5.72 26.54 -9.95
CA ASP A 117 4.42 26.36 -9.27
C ASP A 117 4.55 25.45 -8.04
N VAL A 118 5.54 24.54 -8.04
CA VAL A 118 5.81 23.60 -6.96
C VAL A 118 7.28 23.72 -6.55
N GLU A 119 7.53 24.07 -5.30
CA GLU A 119 8.88 23.97 -4.72
C GLU A 119 9.22 22.50 -4.48
N ALA A 120 10.33 22.04 -5.07
CA ALA A 120 10.84 20.70 -4.86
C ALA A 120 12.35 20.73 -4.61
N VAL A 121 12.81 19.84 -3.74
CA VAL A 121 14.22 19.50 -3.60
C VAL A 121 14.42 18.19 -4.35
N LEU A 122 15.24 18.20 -5.40
CA LEU A 122 15.65 16.96 -6.04
C LEU A 122 16.41 16.12 -5.01
N GLY A 123 15.91 14.91 -4.75
CA GLY A 123 16.46 14.00 -3.75
C GLY A 123 17.85 13.49 -4.11
N VAL A 124 18.64 13.24 -3.05
CA VAL A 124 20.01 12.68 -3.04
C VAL A 124 20.04 11.25 -3.55
#